data_AF-A0A2S3QMB2-F1
#
_entry.id   AF-A0A2S3QMB2-F1
#
_cell.length_a   1.000
_cell.length_b   1.000
_cell.length_c   1.000
_cell.angle_alpha   90.00
_cell.angle_beta   90.00
_cell.angle_gamma   90.00
#
_symmetry.space_group_name_H-M   'P 1'
#
loop_
_entity.id
_entity.type
_entity.pdbx_description
1 polymer ?
#
loop_
_entity_poly.entity_id
_entity_poly.type
_entity_poly.pdbx_seq_one_letter_code
_entity_poly.pdbx_strand_id
1 'polypeptide(L)'
;MKVTITFLVLAMATSSIFAKGRPLLRCPKQGNKIIICHVPPGNPDKAKEITINKNAVQDHLDHGDYAGYCENTQYADKKEMCGICDVDIDPTCS
;
A
#
# COMPACT_ATOMS: atom_id res chain seq x y z
N MET A 1 11.81 10.04 67.45
CA MET A 1 10.92 11.10 66.93
C MET A 1 10.31 10.62 65.63
N LYS A 2 8.97 10.55 65.57
CA LYS A 2 8.07 10.63 64.39
C LYS A 2 8.35 9.65 63.24
N VAL A 3 7.73 8.45 63.19
CA VAL A 3 6.32 8.15 62.87
C VAL A 3 5.99 8.42 61.39
N THR A 4 5.43 7.37 60.75
CA THR A 4 4.63 7.33 59.51
C THR A 4 5.39 7.64 58.20
N ILE A 5 5.20 6.91 57.11
CA ILE A 5 3.89 6.64 56.47
C ILE A 5 3.91 5.28 55.75
N THR A 6 2.92 4.47 56.09
CA THR A 6 2.36 3.35 55.34
C THR A 6 1.84 3.81 53.97
N PHE A 7 2.22 3.15 52.88
CA PHE A 7 1.32 3.03 51.71
C PHE A 7 1.46 1.65 51.07
N LEU A 8 0.68 0.72 51.61
CA LEU A 8 0.19 -0.46 50.93
C LEU A 8 -1.04 -0.04 50.11
N VAL A 9 -0.91 0.23 48.81
CA VAL A 9 -2.03 0.28 47.84
C VAL A 9 -1.42 0.02 46.46
N LEU A 10 -1.44 -1.21 45.96
CA LEU A 10 -2.51 -1.80 45.14
C LEU A 10 -2.01 -1.90 43.69
N ALA A 11 -2.25 -3.08 43.15
CA ALA A 11 -2.24 -3.43 41.74
C ALA A 11 -2.38 -2.24 40.78
N MET A 12 -1.58 -2.26 39.72
CA MET A 12 -2.07 -2.78 38.45
C MET A 12 -0.86 -2.92 37.53
N ALA A 13 -0.58 -4.16 37.14
CA ALA A 13 0.06 -4.43 35.87
C ALA A 13 -0.84 -3.85 34.78
N THR A 14 -0.71 -2.56 34.49
CA THR A 14 -1.25 -1.99 33.25
C THR A 14 -0.22 -2.31 32.19
N SER A 15 -0.21 -3.57 31.75
CA SER A 15 0.20 -3.88 30.39
C SER A 15 -0.60 -2.95 29.51
N SER A 16 0.04 -1.87 29.08
CA SER A 16 -0.52 -0.98 28.07
C SER A 16 -0.50 -1.77 26.78
N ILE A 17 -1.46 -2.69 26.62
CA ILE A 17 -1.88 -3.19 25.32
C ILE A 17 -2.66 -2.04 24.68
N PHE A 18 -1.95 -0.96 24.36
CA PHE A 18 -2.30 -0.19 23.18
C PHE A 18 -1.90 -1.08 22.00
N ALA A 19 -2.71 -2.11 21.76
CA ALA A 19 -2.98 -2.51 20.41
C ALA A 19 -3.60 -1.26 19.78
N LYS A 20 -2.75 -0.35 19.29
CA LYS A 20 -3.13 0.55 18.21
C LYS A 20 -3.65 -0.41 17.16
N GLY A 21 -4.97 -0.61 17.13
CA GLY A 21 -5.62 -1.35 16.07
C GLY A 21 -5.02 -0.73 14.82
N ARG A 22 -4.19 -1.51 14.12
CA ARG A 22 -3.70 -1.06 12.83
C ARG A 22 -4.99 -0.79 12.08
N PRO A 23 -5.27 0.45 11.65
CA PRO A 23 -6.39 0.66 10.76
C PRO A 23 -6.19 -0.39 9.68
N LEU A 24 -7.18 -1.25 9.47
CA LEU A 24 -7.17 -2.14 8.33
C LEU A 24 -7.15 -1.17 7.15
N LEU A 25 -5.94 -0.83 6.70
CA LEU A 25 -5.69 0.01 5.55
C LEU A 25 -6.10 -0.89 4.40
N ARG A 26 -7.42 -0.96 4.23
CA ARG A 26 -8.03 -1.64 3.13
C ARG A 26 -7.48 -0.91 1.92
N CYS A 27 -6.67 -1.61 1.14
CA CYS A 27 -6.13 -1.10 -0.09
C CYS A 27 -7.30 -0.46 -0.84
N PRO A 28 -7.16 0.80 -1.32
CA PRO A 28 -8.26 1.44 -2.03
C PRO A 28 -8.63 0.49 -3.16
N LYS A 29 -9.81 -0.14 -3.06
CA LYS A 29 -10.34 -1.00 -4.11
C LYS A 29 -10.34 -0.10 -5.33
N GLN A 30 -9.41 -0.34 -6.26
CA GLN A 30 -9.23 0.49 -7.44
C GLN A 30 -10.45 0.28 -8.36
N GLY A 31 -11.63 0.76 -7.95
CA GLY A 31 -12.94 0.22 -8.34
C GLY A 31 -13.00 -0.17 -9.82
N ASN A 32 -13.19 0.84 -10.67
CA ASN A 32 -13.05 0.71 -12.12
C ASN A 32 -11.73 1.34 -12.58
N LYS A 33 -10.67 1.24 -11.78
CA LYS A 33 -9.36 1.79 -12.10
C LYS A 33 -8.32 0.69 -12.23
N ILE A 34 -7.29 0.95 -13.01
CA ILE A 34 -6.19 0.03 -13.25
C ILE A 34 -4.92 0.84 -13.44
N ILE A 35 -3.80 0.23 -13.04
CA ILE A 35 -2.47 0.78 -13.26
C ILE A 35 -1.97 0.31 -14.64
N ILE A 36 -1.44 1.24 -15.41
CA ILE A 36 -0.73 0.97 -16.66
C ILE A 36 0.64 1.65 -16.63
N CYS A 37 1.58 1.14 -17.41
CA CYS A 37 2.77 1.89 -17.78
C CYS A 37 2.45 2.70 -19.04
N HIS A 38 2.41 4.03 -18.88
CA HIS A 38 2.16 4.95 -19.97
C HIS A 38 3.47 5.33 -20.66
N VAL A 39 3.57 5.10 -21.97
CA VAL A 39 4.72 5.36 -22.81
C VAL A 39 4.37 6.51 -23.77
N PRO A 40 4.81 7.75 -23.51
CA PRO A 40 4.45 8.89 -24.34
C PRO A 40 4.90 8.73 -25.80
N PRO A 41 4.04 9.04 -26.78
CA PRO A 41 4.42 9.04 -28.19
C PRO A 41 5.65 9.93 -28.44
N GLY A 42 6.67 9.36 -29.09
CA GLY A 42 7.92 10.06 -29.41
C GLY A 42 8.90 10.23 -28.24
N ASN A 43 8.59 9.73 -27.05
CA ASN A 43 9.51 9.76 -25.91
C ASN A 43 9.38 8.52 -25.00
N PRO A 44 9.81 7.34 -25.48
CA PRO A 44 9.66 6.09 -24.74
C PRO A 44 10.44 6.07 -23.42
N ASP A 45 11.53 6.84 -23.31
CA ASP A 45 12.34 6.97 -22.09
C ASP A 45 11.62 7.69 -20.94
N LYS A 46 10.43 8.25 -21.20
CA LYS A 46 9.57 8.90 -20.20
C LYS A 46 8.36 8.04 -19.81
N ALA A 47 8.51 6.72 -19.95
CA ALA A 47 7.54 5.77 -19.43
C ALA A 47 7.29 6.00 -17.93
N LYS A 48 6.03 6.04 -17.52
CA LYS A 48 5.64 6.25 -16.12
C LYS A 48 4.33 5.55 -15.80
N GLU A 49 4.14 5.16 -14.55
CA GLU A 49 2.87 4.60 -14.13
C GLU A 49 1.80 5.66 -13.95
N ILE A 50 0.62 5.34 -14.44
CA ILE A 50 -0.59 6.11 -14.19
C ILE A 50 -1.73 5.17 -13.80
N THR A 51 -2.67 5.69 -13.02
CA THR A 51 -3.90 4.97 -12.69
C THR A 51 -5.05 5.57 -13.49
N ILE A 52 -5.61 4.79 -14.40
CA ILE A 52 -6.67 5.21 -15.32
C ILE A 52 -7.98 4.48 -15.03
N ASN A 53 -9.07 4.93 -15.63
CA ASN A 53 -10.32 4.16 -15.64
C ASN A 53 -10.18 2.96 -16.60
N LYS A 54 -10.76 1.81 -16.26
CA LYS A 54 -10.80 0.61 -17.12
C LYS A 54 -11.35 0.90 -18.52
N ASN A 55 -12.30 1.84 -18.62
CA ASN A 55 -12.89 2.23 -19.90
C ASN A 55 -11.88 2.91 -20.85
N ALA A 56 -10.77 3.44 -20.34
CA ALA A 56 -9.74 4.09 -21.15
C ALA A 56 -8.59 3.13 -21.53
N VAL A 57 -8.58 1.90 -21.00
CA VAL A 57 -7.45 0.98 -21.17
C VAL A 57 -7.18 0.69 -22.64
N GLN A 58 -8.23 0.40 -23.42
CA GLN A 58 -8.05 0.04 -24.83
C GLN A 58 -7.38 1.19 -25.60
N ASP A 59 -7.85 2.43 -25.42
CA ASP A 59 -7.25 3.60 -26.05
C ASP A 59 -5.76 3.74 -25.67
N HIS A 60 -5.40 3.47 -24.41
CA HIS A 60 -4.00 3.52 -23.98
C HIS A 60 -3.15 2.41 -24.62
N LEU A 61 -3.66 1.18 -24.70
CA LEU A 61 -2.97 0.04 -25.34
C LEU A 61 -2.75 0.30 -26.83
N ASP A 62 -3.72 0.89 -27.53
CA ASP A 62 -3.64 1.22 -28.95
C ASP A 62 -2.56 2.29 -29.25
N HIS A 63 -2.11 3.03 -28.22
CA HIS A 63 -1.05 4.04 -28.31
C HIS A 63 0.32 3.56 -27.79
N GLY A 64 0.47 2.27 -27.44
CA GLY A 64 1.74 1.68 -27.02
C GLY A 64 1.97 1.64 -25.51
N ASP A 65 0.96 1.98 -24.71
CA ASP A 65 0.99 1.72 -23.27
C ASP A 65 0.80 0.22 -23.01
N TYR A 66 1.16 -0.24 -21.81
CA TYR A 66 0.92 -1.62 -21.39
C TYR A 66 0.37 -1.73 -19.98
N ALA A 67 -0.41 -2.78 -19.75
CA ALA A 67 -1.05 -3.02 -18.47
C ALA A 67 -0.01 -3.39 -17.38
N GLY A 68 -0.22 -2.88 -16.17
CA GLY A 68 0.64 -3.14 -15.03
C GLY A 68 1.69 -2.04 -14.80
N TYR A 69 2.79 -2.42 -14.18
CA TYR A 69 3.87 -1.53 -13.80
C TYR A 69 4.93 -1.43 -14.89
N CYS A 70 5.68 -0.32 -14.92
CA CYS A 70 6.80 -0.21 -15.83
C CYS A 70 7.92 -1.21 -15.47
N GLU A 71 8.64 -1.72 -16.47
CA GLU A 71 9.69 -2.74 -16.30
C GLU A 71 10.77 -2.36 -15.28
N ASN A 72 11.10 -1.07 -15.19
CA ASN A 72 12.15 -0.56 -14.30
C ASN A 72 11.67 -0.22 -12.89
N THR A 73 10.42 -0.53 -12.55
CA THR A 73 9.91 -0.09 -11.27
C THR A 73 10.26 -1.07 -10.16
N GLN A 74 10.95 -0.54 -9.15
CA GLN A 74 11.33 -1.30 -7.96
C GLN A 74 10.06 -1.70 -7.21
N TYR A 75 9.71 -2.99 -7.30
CA TYR A 75 8.56 -3.59 -6.61
C TYR A 75 8.60 -3.35 -5.08
N ALA A 76 9.80 -3.21 -4.51
CA ALA A 76 10.02 -2.93 -3.10
C ALA A 76 9.35 -1.63 -2.62
N ASP A 77 9.26 -0.61 -3.47
CA ASP A 77 8.69 0.70 -3.12
C ASP A 77 7.16 0.70 -3.16
N LYS A 78 6.54 -0.33 -3.76
CA LYS A 78 5.08 -0.44 -3.92
C LYS A 78 4.40 -1.21 -2.79
N LYS A 79 5.18 -1.81 -1.89
CA LYS A 79 4.71 -2.60 -0.74
C LYS A 79 3.89 -1.78 0.26
N GLU A 80 4.01 -0.46 0.26
CA GLU A 80 3.24 0.41 1.17
C GLU A 80 1.88 0.88 0.61
N MET A 81 1.58 0.68 -0.69
CA MET A 81 0.26 1.06 -1.24
C MET A 81 -0.81 -0.02 -0.97
N CYS A 82 -0.40 -1.26 -0.72
CA CYS A 82 -1.28 -2.33 -0.25
C CYS A 82 -0.51 -3.23 0.73
N GLY A 83 -0.70 -3.00 2.02
CA GLY A 83 0.09 -3.64 3.08
C GLY A 83 -0.19 -5.12 3.34
N ILE A 84 -0.90 -5.85 2.47
CA ILE A 84 -1.09 -7.30 2.58
C ILE A 84 -1.12 -7.88 1.16
N CYS A 85 -0.31 -8.92 0.97
CA CYS A 85 -0.21 -9.79 -0.19
C CYS A 85 -1.44 -9.76 -1.14
N ASP A 86 -1.25 -9.18 -2.33
CA ASP A 86 -2.18 -9.30 -3.44
C ASP A 86 -1.55 -10.25 -4.46
N VAL A 87 -2.18 -11.40 -4.68
CA VAL A 87 -1.71 -12.45 -5.62
C VAL A 87 -1.65 -11.95 -7.06
N ASP A 88 -2.37 -10.87 -7.38
CA ASP A 88 -2.34 -10.24 -8.71
C ASP A 88 -1.10 -9.36 -8.91
N ILE A 89 -0.42 -8.96 -7.82
CA ILE A 89 0.76 -8.07 -7.83
C ILE A 89 2.05 -8.83 -7.50
N ASP A 90 1.96 -9.82 -6.62
CA ASP A 90 3.10 -10.63 -6.20
C ASP A 90 2.75 -12.12 -6.33
N PRO A 91 3.31 -12.82 -7.34
CA PRO A 91 3.05 -14.24 -7.57
C PRO A 91 3.67 -15.15 -6.49
N THR A 92 4.49 -14.60 -5.59
CA THR A 92 5.06 -15.30 -4.43
C THR A 92 4.21 -15.16 -3.16
N CYS A 93 3.10 -14.42 -3.24
CA CYS A 93 2.11 -14.38 -2.17
C CYS A 93 1.36 -15.71 -2.06
N SER A 94 1.70 -16.48 -1.02
CA SER A 94 1.10 -17.76 -0.62
C SER A 94 0.37 -17.69 0.72
#